data_AF-A0AAV3ZDS2-F1
#
_entry.id   AF-A0AAV3ZDS2-F1
#
_cell.length_a   1.000
_cell.length_b   1.000
_cell.length_c   1.000
_cell.angle_alpha   90.00
_cell.angle_beta   90.00
_cell.angle_gamma   90.00
#
_symmetry.space_group_name_H-M   'P 1'
#
loop_
_entity.id
_entity.type
_entity.pdbx_description
1 polymer ?
#
loop_
_entity_poly.entity_id
_entity_poly.type
_entity_poly.pdbx_seq_one_letter_code
_entity_poly.pdbx_strand_id
1 'polypeptide(L)'
;MPFAVPMIWREQSNHVDDCYFCLTDISGFTTKSKHKIVYPDVRSAIKPVAHNDDDLPVPTPPTDKCVLESDEDPSTSNTEETTEDFLPPPVSIEPHFLSQEDLNDLCRDLYLSQRQSEILASRLKEWNLVQAGVKSSGFRQREADAASFFSTKDSLCFCSDIEGLFGYLGMNHDPAEWRLFIDSSKRSLKAVLLHNGNKYSSVPVGHSVHLTENYENMKILLNAIKYSEYQWEICGDLKVVGILLGMQKGFTKYCCFLCLWDSRATKEHYVKTDWPVREHFLPGEKSISHEPLVLPEKKSYYHLFISSLVL
;
A
#
# COMPACT_ATOMS: atom_id res chain seq x y z
N MET A 1 15.37 -13.03 -16.61
CA MET A 1 13.88 -12.91 -16.63
C MET A 1 13.37 -13.57 -17.91
N PRO A 2 12.20 -14.21 -17.94
CA PRO A 2 11.74 -14.96 -19.13
C PRO A 2 11.15 -14.08 -20.25
N PHE A 3 10.87 -12.79 -19.98
CA PHE A 3 10.28 -11.86 -20.94
C PHE A 3 11.12 -10.58 -20.98
N ALA A 4 11.32 -10.05 -22.19
CA ALA A 4 12.00 -8.80 -22.44
C ALA A 4 11.10 -7.60 -22.15
N VAL A 5 9.82 -7.73 -22.51
CA VAL A 5 8.79 -6.76 -22.16
C VAL A 5 7.77 -7.47 -21.27
N PRO A 6 7.57 -7.01 -20.01
CA PRO A 6 6.55 -7.59 -19.15
C PRO A 6 5.16 -7.25 -19.68
N MET A 7 4.12 -7.93 -19.16
CA MET A 7 2.75 -7.56 -19.46
C MET A 7 2.47 -6.14 -18.93
N ILE A 8 1.99 -5.24 -19.79
CA ILE A 8 1.71 -3.84 -19.43
C ILE A 8 0.21 -3.63 -19.44
N TRP A 9 -0.31 -3.12 -18.33
CA TRP A 9 -1.72 -2.79 -18.14
C TRP A 9 -1.92 -1.28 -18.22
N ARG A 10 -3.02 -0.86 -18.83
CA ARG A 10 -3.49 0.53 -18.94
C ARG A 10 -4.97 0.60 -18.56
N GLU A 11 -5.44 1.80 -18.28
CA GLU A 11 -6.86 2.04 -18.07
C GLU A 11 -7.65 1.67 -19.33
N GLN A 12 -8.76 0.94 -19.14
CA GLN A 12 -9.62 0.48 -20.22
C GLN A 12 -10.56 1.57 -20.71
N SER A 13 -10.75 1.67 -22.02
CA SER A 13 -11.63 2.67 -22.63
C SER A 13 -13.11 2.38 -22.38
N ASN A 14 -13.50 1.10 -22.39
CA ASN A 14 -14.85 0.62 -22.12
C ASN A 14 -14.85 -0.90 -21.86
N HIS A 15 -16.02 -1.47 -21.54
CA HIS A 15 -16.19 -2.89 -21.21
C HIS A 15 -16.56 -3.80 -22.41
N VAL A 16 -16.72 -3.23 -23.61
CA VAL A 16 -17.21 -3.95 -24.79
C VAL A 16 -16.06 -4.41 -25.67
N ASP A 17 -15.09 -3.55 -25.98
CA ASP A 17 -14.01 -3.85 -26.92
C ASP A 17 -12.59 -3.63 -26.37
N ASP A 18 -12.43 -2.97 -25.21
CA ASP A 18 -11.13 -2.65 -24.61
C ASP A 18 -10.98 -3.11 -23.15
N CYS A 19 -11.74 -4.12 -22.74
CA CYS A 19 -11.61 -4.76 -21.43
C CYS A 19 -11.04 -6.17 -21.57
N TYR A 20 -9.74 -6.35 -21.28
CA TYR A 20 -9.06 -7.64 -21.39
C TYR A 20 -9.78 -8.75 -20.61
N PHE A 21 -10.26 -8.45 -19.40
CA PHE A 21 -10.96 -9.42 -18.56
C PHE A 21 -12.35 -9.78 -19.10
N CYS A 22 -13.10 -8.79 -19.57
CA CYS A 22 -14.45 -9.00 -20.10
C CYS A 22 -14.44 -9.83 -21.39
N LEU A 23 -13.38 -9.69 -22.18
CA LEU A 23 -13.20 -10.37 -23.47
C LEU A 23 -12.49 -11.73 -23.36
N THR A 24 -11.92 -12.06 -22.19
CA THR A 24 -11.29 -13.37 -21.97
C THR A 24 -12.34 -14.36 -21.46
N ASP A 25 -12.84 -15.21 -22.35
CA ASP A 25 -13.72 -16.32 -21.95
C ASP A 25 -12.91 -17.47 -21.33
N ILE A 26 -13.04 -17.60 -20.01
CA ILE A 26 -12.41 -18.67 -19.23
C ILE A 26 -13.41 -19.76 -18.81
N SER A 27 -14.67 -19.66 -19.25
CA SER A 27 -15.69 -20.63 -18.88
C SER A 27 -15.38 -22.03 -19.44
N GLY A 28 -15.53 -23.06 -18.61
CA GLY A 28 -15.28 -24.45 -19.01
C GLY A 28 -13.80 -24.90 -19.08
N PHE A 29 -12.84 -24.02 -18.77
CA PHE A 29 -11.43 -24.41 -18.68
C PHE A 29 -11.06 -24.91 -17.27
N THR A 30 -10.21 -25.94 -17.22
CA THR A 30 -9.66 -26.53 -15.99
C THR A 30 -8.17 -26.23 -15.92
N THR A 31 -7.53 -26.52 -14.79
CA THR A 31 -6.06 -26.44 -14.66
C THR A 31 -5.31 -27.26 -15.72
N LYS A 32 -5.91 -28.33 -16.24
CA LYS A 32 -5.34 -29.15 -17.32
C LYS A 32 -5.58 -28.56 -18.71
N SER A 33 -6.64 -27.78 -18.92
CA SER A 33 -7.01 -27.19 -20.21
C SER A 33 -6.75 -25.69 -20.35
N LYS A 34 -6.20 -25.03 -19.31
CA LYS A 34 -5.91 -23.57 -19.32
C LYS A 34 -5.02 -23.08 -20.47
N HIS A 35 -4.19 -23.95 -21.05
CA HIS A 35 -3.35 -23.62 -22.21
C HIS A 35 -4.16 -23.40 -23.50
N LYS A 36 -5.46 -23.76 -23.50
CA LYS A 36 -6.37 -23.55 -24.63
C LYS A 36 -7.16 -22.24 -24.54
N ILE A 37 -7.00 -21.48 -23.45
CA ILE A 37 -7.64 -20.17 -23.30
C ILE A 37 -7.03 -19.22 -24.34
N VAL A 38 -7.90 -18.62 -25.15
CA VAL A 38 -7.49 -17.62 -26.14
C VAL A 38 -7.62 -16.25 -25.49
N TYR A 39 -6.48 -15.61 -25.26
CA TYR A 39 -6.44 -14.28 -24.66
C TYR A 39 -6.56 -13.19 -25.73
N PRO A 40 -7.48 -12.23 -25.58
CA PRO A 40 -7.71 -11.16 -26.55
C PRO A 40 -6.54 -10.18 -26.58
N ASP A 41 -6.32 -9.56 -27.74
CA ASP A 41 -5.40 -8.43 -27.90
C ASP A 41 -6.20 -7.13 -27.80
N VAL A 42 -5.98 -6.36 -26.74
CA VAL A 42 -6.67 -5.09 -26.46
C VAL A 42 -5.66 -3.99 -26.16
N ARG A 43 -6.07 -2.72 -26.27
CA ARG A 43 -5.17 -1.59 -26.06
C ARG A 43 -4.83 -1.42 -24.57
N SER A 44 -5.76 -1.80 -23.70
CA SER A 44 -5.61 -1.75 -22.24
C SER A 44 -4.66 -2.82 -21.67
N ALA A 45 -4.25 -3.83 -22.45
CA ALA A 45 -3.36 -4.90 -21.99
C ALA A 45 -2.42 -5.38 -23.10
N ILE A 46 -1.13 -5.04 -22.99
CA ILE A 46 -0.08 -5.48 -23.90
C ILE A 46 0.50 -6.79 -23.38
N LYS A 47 0.45 -7.84 -24.21
CA LYS A 47 1.00 -9.16 -23.89
C LYS A 47 2.51 -9.12 -23.67
N PRO A 48 3.05 -9.96 -22.78
CA PRO A 48 4.48 -10.03 -22.55
C PRO A 48 5.19 -10.53 -23.82
N VAL A 49 6.33 -9.93 -24.13
CA VAL A 49 7.17 -10.31 -25.28
C VAL A 49 8.35 -11.11 -24.77
N ALA A 50 8.51 -12.33 -25.29
CA ALA A 50 9.64 -13.17 -24.97
C ALA A 50 10.93 -12.58 -25.53
N HIS A 51 12.06 -12.87 -24.88
CA HIS A 51 13.36 -12.56 -25.45
C HIS A 51 13.55 -13.29 -26.79
N ASN A 52 14.19 -12.63 -27.75
CA ASN A 52 14.62 -13.19 -29.03
C ASN A 52 16.04 -12.70 -29.33
N ASP A 53 16.78 -13.43 -30.16
CA ASP A 53 18.21 -13.13 -30.39
C ASP A 53 18.43 -11.86 -31.24
N ASP A 54 17.42 -11.43 -32.01
CA ASP A 54 17.54 -10.33 -32.97
C ASP A 54 17.22 -8.94 -32.38
N ASP A 55 16.12 -8.79 -31.63
CA ASP A 55 15.61 -7.48 -31.18
C ASP A 55 15.65 -7.29 -29.66
N LEU A 56 15.53 -8.38 -28.89
CA LEU A 56 15.32 -8.39 -27.45
C LEU A 56 16.11 -9.52 -26.76
N PRO A 57 17.45 -9.56 -26.88
CA PRO A 57 18.26 -10.65 -26.34
C PRO A 57 18.14 -10.73 -24.82
N VAL A 58 18.32 -11.93 -24.27
CA VAL A 58 18.42 -12.11 -22.82
C VAL A 58 19.66 -11.36 -22.34
N PRO A 59 19.55 -10.39 -21.42
CA PRO A 59 20.71 -9.69 -20.90
C PRO A 59 21.67 -10.70 -20.27
N THR A 60 22.87 -10.83 -20.83
CA THR A 60 23.91 -11.63 -20.23
C THR A 60 24.50 -10.86 -19.05
N PRO A 61 24.58 -11.47 -17.84
CA PRO A 61 25.29 -10.85 -16.74
C PRO A 61 26.76 -10.62 -17.16
N PRO A 62 27.37 -9.49 -16.79
CA PRO A 62 28.78 -9.25 -17.05
C PRO A 62 29.62 -10.39 -16.47
N THR A 63 30.66 -10.81 -17.19
CA THR A 63 31.49 -11.97 -16.83
C THR A 63 32.34 -11.73 -15.56
N ASP A 64 32.37 -10.52 -15.01
CA ASP A 64 33.09 -10.21 -13.78
C ASP A 64 32.26 -10.56 -12.53
N LYS A 65 32.39 -11.81 -12.14
CA LYS A 65 32.06 -12.26 -10.79
C LYS A 65 33.07 -11.66 -9.81
N CYS A 66 32.73 -10.55 -9.16
CA CYS A 66 33.31 -10.25 -7.84
C CYS A 66 32.62 -11.14 -6.80
N VAL A 67 33.16 -12.34 -6.63
CA VAL A 67 32.93 -13.18 -5.46
C VAL A 67 33.62 -12.50 -4.29
N LEU A 68 32.85 -11.96 -3.35
CA LEU A 68 33.35 -11.68 -2.01
C LEU A 68 33.45 -13.02 -1.26
N GLU A 69 34.58 -13.70 -1.40
CA GLU A 69 35.06 -14.63 -0.38
C GLU A 69 36.54 -14.33 -0.12
N SER A 70 36.82 -14.08 1.15
CA SER A 70 38.12 -13.91 1.77
C SER A 70 39.06 -15.07 1.43
N ASP A 71 40.29 -14.78 0.99
CA ASP A 71 41.53 -15.11 1.72
C ASP A 71 42.79 -14.82 0.86
N GLU A 72 43.69 -14.04 1.47
CA GLU A 72 45.15 -13.88 1.28
C GLU A 72 45.80 -13.63 -0.11
N ASP A 73 46.47 -12.47 -0.19
CA ASP A 73 47.63 -11.95 -0.96
C ASP A 73 48.56 -12.92 -1.76
N PRO A 74 49.47 -12.46 -2.67
CA PRO A 74 49.77 -11.09 -3.13
C PRO A 74 50.10 -10.90 -4.64
N SER A 75 50.31 -9.62 -5.02
CA SER A 75 51.18 -9.09 -6.12
C SER A 75 50.63 -9.16 -7.57
N THR A 76 50.69 -8.15 -8.45
CA THR A 76 51.60 -7.00 -8.62
C THR A 76 50.95 -5.93 -9.53
N SER A 77 51.27 -4.67 -9.26
CA SER A 77 51.32 -3.47 -10.13
C SER A 77 50.08 -2.94 -10.87
N ASN A 78 49.57 -1.84 -10.32
CA ASN A 78 48.88 -0.68 -10.91
C ASN A 78 48.67 -0.68 -12.43
N THR A 79 47.40 -0.65 -12.84
CA THR A 79 46.96 0.19 -13.95
C THR A 79 45.60 0.78 -13.56
N GLU A 80 45.53 2.11 -13.53
CA GLU A 80 44.33 2.88 -13.20
C GLU A 80 43.27 2.66 -14.29
N GLU A 81 42.32 1.76 -14.05
CA GLU A 81 41.10 1.67 -14.87
C GLU A 81 40.05 2.61 -14.26
N THR A 82 39.96 3.80 -14.86
CA THR A 82 38.89 4.76 -14.64
C THR A 82 37.55 4.12 -15.04
N THR A 83 36.77 3.75 -14.05
CA THR A 83 35.35 3.41 -14.19
C THR A 83 34.61 4.62 -14.75
N GLU A 84 33.88 4.45 -15.85
CA GLU A 84 32.91 5.46 -16.30
C GLU A 84 31.74 5.48 -15.31
N ASP A 85 31.94 6.20 -14.21
CA ASP A 85 30.90 6.58 -13.27
C ASP A 85 29.86 7.46 -13.96
N PHE A 86 28.64 7.40 -13.42
CA PHE A 86 27.50 8.27 -13.75
C PHE A 86 27.97 9.69 -14.11
N LEU A 87 27.76 10.11 -15.36
CA LEU A 87 28.08 11.46 -15.81
C LEU A 87 26.97 12.42 -15.36
N PRO A 88 27.19 13.25 -14.32
CA PRO A 88 26.19 14.24 -13.94
C PRO A 88 26.04 15.29 -15.05
N PRO A 89 24.85 15.90 -15.20
CA PRO A 89 24.67 17.08 -16.06
C PRO A 89 25.68 18.18 -15.67
N PRO A 90 26.03 19.12 -16.56
CA PRO A 90 27.10 20.11 -16.32
C PRO A 90 26.91 20.79 -14.96
N VAL A 91 27.73 20.36 -14.01
CA VAL A 91 27.62 20.71 -12.59
C VAL A 91 28.17 22.12 -12.41
N SER A 92 27.52 22.92 -11.58
CA SER A 92 28.19 24.03 -10.91
C SER A 92 29.51 23.53 -10.32
N ILE A 93 30.63 24.20 -10.57
CA ILE A 93 31.95 23.82 -10.02
C ILE A 93 31.96 24.03 -8.48
N GLU A 94 30.93 24.66 -7.92
CA GLU A 94 30.79 24.87 -6.49
C GLU A 94 30.43 23.58 -5.75
N PRO A 95 31.08 23.29 -4.60
CA PRO A 95 30.72 22.16 -3.76
C PRO A 95 29.25 22.26 -3.33
N HIS A 96 28.46 21.24 -3.64
CA HIS A 96 27.09 21.14 -3.14
C HIS A 96 27.11 20.66 -1.70
N PHE A 97 26.79 21.56 -0.76
CA PHE A 97 26.61 21.20 0.64
C PHE A 97 25.15 20.84 0.89
N LEU A 98 24.93 19.62 1.40
CA LEU A 98 23.59 19.14 1.74
C LEU A 98 22.94 20.04 2.78
N SER A 99 21.74 20.51 2.46
CA SER A 99 20.86 21.16 3.43
C SER A 99 20.25 20.13 4.40
N GLN A 100 19.49 20.60 5.38
CA GLN A 100 18.74 19.70 6.27
C GLN A 100 17.66 18.92 5.50
N GLU A 101 17.06 19.53 4.46
CA GLU A 101 16.04 18.90 3.62
C GLU A 101 16.66 17.79 2.77
N ASP A 102 17.77 18.07 2.07
CA ASP A 102 18.49 17.07 1.25
C ASP A 102 18.92 15.87 2.10
N LEU A 103 19.39 16.14 3.32
CA LEU A 103 19.78 15.09 4.25
C LEU A 103 18.58 14.25 4.74
N ASN A 104 17.44 14.89 4.98
CA ASN A 104 16.20 14.20 5.38
C ASN A 104 15.67 13.30 4.26
N ASP A 105 15.73 13.77 3.01
CA ASP A 105 15.34 13.01 1.83
C ASP A 105 16.30 11.85 1.59
N LEU A 106 17.62 12.07 1.66
CA LEU A 106 18.61 11.00 1.56
C LEU A 106 18.38 9.90 2.61
N CYS A 107 18.13 10.29 3.87
CA CYS A 107 17.85 9.31 4.92
C CYS A 107 16.55 8.53 4.67
N ARG A 108 15.52 9.19 4.10
CA ARG A 108 14.25 8.56 3.72
C ARG A 108 14.46 7.55 2.60
N ASP A 109 15.16 7.94 1.54
CA ASP A 109 15.35 7.14 0.33
C ASP A 109 16.23 5.91 0.60
N LEU A 110 17.14 6.02 1.58
CA LEU A 110 17.96 4.92 2.09
C LEU A 110 17.25 4.07 3.18
N TYR A 111 16.00 4.39 3.54
CA TYR A 111 15.22 3.70 4.59
C TYR A 111 15.94 3.61 5.94
N LEU A 112 16.68 4.66 6.32
CA LEU A 112 17.47 4.65 7.54
C LEU A 112 16.58 4.80 8.78
N SER A 113 16.87 4.01 9.81
CA SER A 113 16.32 4.25 11.15
C SER A 113 16.79 5.59 11.70
N GLN A 114 16.13 6.07 12.76
CA GLN A 114 16.49 7.31 13.46
C GLN A 114 17.96 7.36 13.86
N ARG A 115 18.47 6.26 14.43
CA ARG A 115 19.87 6.12 14.86
C ARG A 115 20.83 6.05 13.67
N GLN A 116 20.48 5.36 12.60
CA GLN A 116 21.31 5.29 11.40
C GLN A 116 21.38 6.65 10.69
N SER A 117 20.26 7.37 10.61
CA SER A 117 20.18 8.73 10.06
C SER A 117 21.06 9.69 10.84
N GLU A 118 21.03 9.62 12.18
CA GLU A 118 21.92 10.41 13.03
C GLU A 118 23.41 10.11 12.78
N ILE A 119 23.78 8.83 12.69
CA ILE A 119 25.17 8.42 12.45
C ILE A 119 25.63 8.95 11.08
N LEU A 120 24.81 8.77 10.03
CA LEU A 120 25.11 9.27 8.69
C LEU A 120 25.28 10.80 8.70
N ALA A 121 24.34 11.51 9.32
CA ALA A 121 24.39 12.96 9.46
C ALA A 121 25.66 13.43 10.20
N SER A 122 26.09 12.71 11.23
CA SER A 122 27.33 13.02 11.96
C SER A 122 28.56 12.85 11.08
N ARG A 123 28.64 11.77 10.29
CA ARG A 123 29.77 11.52 9.37
C ARG A 123 29.85 12.56 8.26
N LEU A 124 28.72 12.86 7.61
CA LEU A 124 28.65 13.88 6.57
C LEU A 124 29.03 15.26 7.12
N LYS A 125 28.72 15.53 8.39
CA LYS A 125 29.15 16.75 9.08
C LYS A 125 30.64 16.78 9.37
N GLU A 126 31.24 15.68 9.83
CA GLU A 126 32.70 15.53 10.01
C GLU A 126 33.46 15.75 8.69
N TRP A 127 32.88 15.31 7.57
CA TRP A 127 33.45 15.48 6.23
C TRP A 127 33.22 16.87 5.62
N ASN A 128 32.55 17.77 6.33
CA ASN A 128 32.15 19.09 5.82
C ASN A 128 31.31 19.00 4.52
N LEU A 129 30.43 18.00 4.39
CA LEU A 129 29.55 17.82 3.23
C LEU A 129 28.12 18.36 3.46
N VAL A 130 27.89 19.00 4.61
CA VAL A 130 26.59 19.56 5.00
C VAL A 130 26.74 21.04 5.32
N GLN A 131 25.64 21.80 5.19
CA GLN A 131 25.62 23.21 5.54
C GLN A 131 25.81 23.43 7.05
N ALA A 132 26.38 24.58 7.44
CA ALA A 132 26.70 24.89 8.85
C ALA A 132 25.50 24.80 9.82
N GLY A 133 24.29 25.03 9.32
CA GLY A 133 23.04 24.97 10.11
C GLY A 133 22.50 23.56 10.37
N VAL A 134 23.06 22.51 9.75
CA VAL A 134 22.55 21.14 9.83
C VAL A 134 22.77 20.55 11.23
N LYS A 135 21.70 19.97 11.78
CA LYS A 135 21.69 19.36 13.11
C LYS A 135 21.61 17.84 12.98
N SER A 136 22.74 17.16 13.14
CA SER A 136 22.78 15.69 13.19
C SER A 136 21.92 15.13 14.35
N SER A 137 21.88 15.83 15.48
CA SER A 137 21.00 15.49 16.60
C SER A 137 19.51 15.70 16.31
N GLY A 138 19.15 16.43 15.25
CA GLY A 138 17.75 16.68 14.86
C GLY A 138 17.00 15.38 14.55
N PHE A 139 17.69 14.34 14.07
CA PHE A 139 17.09 13.04 13.85
C PHE A 139 16.54 12.41 15.13
N ARG A 140 17.13 12.69 16.32
CA ARG A 140 16.67 12.15 17.62
C ARG A 140 15.30 12.67 18.07
N GLN A 141 14.84 13.78 17.50
CA GLN A 141 13.60 14.45 17.89
C GLN A 141 12.74 14.73 16.66
N ARG A 142 12.95 14.01 15.55
CA ARG A 142 12.23 14.22 14.29
C ARG A 142 10.72 14.06 14.45
N GLU A 143 10.31 13.21 15.37
CA GLU A 143 8.92 12.95 15.70
C GLU A 143 8.33 13.99 16.67
N ALA A 144 9.14 14.81 17.35
CA ALA A 144 8.69 15.63 18.47
C ALA A 144 7.61 16.65 18.06
N ASP A 145 7.79 17.29 16.90
CA ASP A 145 6.84 18.28 16.37
C ASP A 145 5.50 17.60 16.03
N ALA A 146 5.57 16.45 15.36
CA ALA A 146 4.39 15.67 15.00
C ALA A 146 3.72 14.99 16.21
N ALA A 147 4.48 14.61 17.23
CA ALA A 147 4.00 13.88 18.41
C ALA A 147 2.95 14.68 19.19
N SER A 148 2.99 16.00 19.11
CA SER A 148 2.00 16.89 19.75
C SER A 148 0.56 16.66 19.25
N PHE A 149 0.39 16.18 18.01
CA PHE A 149 -0.92 15.85 17.42
C PHE A 149 -1.42 14.44 17.77
N PHE A 150 -0.59 13.63 18.44
CA PHE A 150 -0.92 12.26 18.79
C PHE A 150 -1.12 12.10 20.29
N SER A 151 -2.01 11.20 20.66
CA SER A 151 -2.28 10.82 22.04
C SER A 151 -2.28 9.30 22.15
N THR A 152 -1.80 8.80 23.29
CA THR A 152 -1.85 7.38 23.60
C THR A 152 -2.86 7.15 24.70
N LYS A 153 -3.84 6.29 24.45
CA LYS A 153 -4.78 5.81 25.46
C LYS A 153 -4.73 4.29 25.51
N ASP A 154 -4.45 3.76 26.69
CA ASP A 154 -4.20 2.35 26.94
C ASP A 154 -3.10 1.79 26.03
N SER A 155 -3.49 1.15 24.92
CA SER A 155 -2.59 0.54 23.94
C SER A 155 -2.75 1.09 22.52
N LEU A 156 -3.58 2.11 22.34
CA LEU A 156 -3.84 2.78 21.06
C LEU A 156 -3.17 4.15 21.05
N CYS A 157 -2.26 4.34 20.10
CA CYS A 157 -1.79 5.66 19.70
C CYS A 157 -2.70 6.15 18.57
N PHE A 158 -3.21 7.38 18.65
CA PHE A 158 -4.12 7.95 17.66
C PHE A 158 -3.89 9.45 17.51
N CYS A 159 -4.23 9.99 16.35
CA CYS A 159 -4.20 11.42 16.11
C CYS A 159 -5.41 12.09 16.79
N SER A 160 -5.14 12.95 17.78
CA SER A 160 -6.17 13.67 18.54
C SER A 160 -6.58 14.99 17.88
N ASP A 161 -5.71 15.54 17.04
CA ASP A 161 -5.89 16.79 16.29
C ASP A 161 -5.56 16.60 14.81
N ILE A 162 -6.56 16.16 14.04
CA ILE A 162 -6.44 15.90 12.60
C ILE A 162 -6.19 17.20 11.84
N GLU A 163 -6.93 18.26 12.13
CA GLU A 163 -6.77 19.56 11.47
C GLU A 163 -5.38 20.16 11.73
N GLY A 164 -4.89 20.11 12.97
CA GLY A 164 -3.54 20.52 13.31
C GLY A 164 -2.46 19.71 12.59
N LEU A 165 -2.62 18.39 12.51
CA LEU A 165 -1.71 17.51 11.78
C LEU A 165 -1.67 17.87 10.28
N PHE A 166 -2.82 18.10 9.66
CA PHE A 166 -2.90 18.49 8.25
C PHE A 166 -2.28 19.87 8.00
N GLY A 167 -2.57 20.84 8.87
CA GLY A 167 -1.95 22.17 8.82
C GLY A 167 -0.42 22.10 8.96
N TYR A 168 0.09 21.26 9.87
CA TYR A 168 1.53 21.01 10.02
C TYR A 168 2.16 20.40 8.77
N LEU A 169 1.45 19.48 8.10
CA LEU A 169 1.90 18.89 6.84
C LEU A 169 1.76 19.83 5.63
N GLY A 170 1.26 21.06 5.82
CA GLY A 170 1.02 22.01 4.74
C GLY A 170 -0.09 21.57 3.78
N MET A 171 -1.04 20.77 4.27
CA MET A 171 -2.16 20.23 3.51
C MET A 171 -3.48 20.79 4.03
N ASN A 172 -4.44 20.98 3.12
CA ASN A 172 -5.83 21.25 3.52
C ASN A 172 -6.55 19.91 3.72
N HIS A 173 -7.24 19.77 4.86
CA HIS A 173 -8.07 18.61 5.12
C HIS A 173 -9.48 18.83 4.56
N ASP A 174 -9.81 18.11 3.49
CA ASP A 174 -11.19 17.94 3.02
C ASP A 174 -11.58 16.46 3.19
N PRO A 175 -12.45 16.10 4.14
CA PRO A 175 -12.82 14.70 4.36
C PRO A 175 -13.34 13.96 3.12
N ALA A 176 -13.87 14.65 2.12
CA ALA A 176 -14.35 14.04 0.88
C ALA A 176 -13.19 13.56 -0.03
N GLU A 177 -12.00 14.14 0.10
CA GLU A 177 -10.80 13.79 -0.68
C GLU A 177 -9.97 12.68 -0.04
N TRP A 178 -10.37 12.21 1.16
CA TRP A 178 -9.65 11.20 1.91
C TRP A 178 -10.53 10.01 2.28
N ARG A 179 -9.94 8.82 2.23
CA ARG A 179 -10.54 7.57 2.69
C ARG A 179 -9.74 6.99 3.84
N LEU A 180 -10.46 6.46 4.83
CA LEU A 180 -9.88 5.81 5.99
C LEU A 180 -9.57 4.35 5.66
N PHE A 181 -8.29 4.03 5.54
CA PHE A 181 -7.81 2.67 5.43
C PHE A 181 -7.53 2.09 6.81
N ILE A 182 -8.20 0.98 7.13
CA ILE A 182 -7.91 0.21 8.35
C ILE A 182 -7.33 -1.13 7.95
N ASP A 183 -6.06 -1.32 8.30
CA ASP A 183 -5.39 -2.61 8.23
C ASP A 183 -5.32 -3.21 9.62
N SER A 184 -5.65 -4.48 9.72
CA SER A 184 -5.63 -5.17 10.99
C SER A 184 -5.03 -6.55 10.83
N SER A 185 -4.35 -6.97 11.88
CA SER A 185 -3.74 -8.30 11.97
C SER A 185 -4.11 -8.93 13.31
N LYS A 186 -3.69 -10.17 13.52
CA LYS A 186 -3.81 -10.84 14.83
C LYS A 186 -3.06 -10.13 15.96
N ARG A 187 -2.14 -9.22 15.65
CA ARG A 187 -1.25 -8.58 16.64
C ARG A 187 -1.19 -7.06 16.50
N SER A 188 -1.90 -6.46 15.56
CA SER A 188 -1.83 -5.02 15.38
C SER A 188 -3.07 -4.47 14.70
N LEU A 189 -3.34 -3.20 14.95
CA LEU A 189 -4.36 -2.41 14.28
C LEU A 189 -3.70 -1.13 13.78
N LYS A 190 -3.92 -0.78 12.51
CA LYS A 190 -3.39 0.42 11.88
C LYS A 190 -4.52 1.13 11.15
N ALA A 191 -4.56 2.44 11.30
CA ALA A 191 -5.52 3.31 10.65
C ALA A 191 -4.76 4.44 9.97
N VAL A 192 -5.02 4.63 8.68
CA VAL A 192 -4.28 5.54 7.82
C VAL A 192 -5.27 6.23 6.88
N LEU A 193 -5.15 7.54 6.71
CA LEU A 193 -5.89 8.27 5.70
C LEU A 193 -5.12 8.21 4.37
N LEU A 194 -5.85 7.85 3.31
CA LEU A 194 -5.34 7.79 1.95
C LEU A 194 -6.04 8.87 1.13
N HIS A 195 -5.28 9.68 0.41
CA HIS A 195 -5.85 10.65 -0.52
C HIS A 195 -6.42 9.94 -1.76
N ASN A 196 -7.63 10.28 -2.18
CA ASN A 196 -8.34 9.57 -3.26
C ASN A 196 -7.58 9.62 -4.59
N GLY A 197 -6.96 10.76 -4.92
CA GLY A 197 -6.12 10.92 -6.11
C GLY A 197 -4.67 10.45 -5.98
N ASN A 198 -4.28 9.81 -4.86
CA ASN A 198 -2.89 9.43 -4.54
C ASN A 198 -1.85 10.58 -4.70
N LYS A 199 -2.30 11.83 -4.63
CA LYS A 199 -1.46 13.02 -4.76
C LYS A 199 -0.55 13.23 -3.56
N TYR A 200 -1.05 12.86 -2.38
CA TYR A 200 -0.33 12.98 -1.12
C TYR A 200 -0.01 11.61 -0.54
N SER A 201 1.05 11.57 0.26
CA SER A 201 1.42 10.39 1.04
C SER A 201 0.32 10.03 2.04
N SER A 202 0.31 8.76 2.41
CA SER A 202 -0.63 8.24 3.42
C SER A 202 -0.36 8.86 4.79
N VAL A 203 -1.42 9.30 5.49
CA VAL A 203 -1.31 9.96 6.80
C VAL A 203 -1.73 8.99 7.90
N PRO A 204 -0.82 8.51 8.77
CA PRO A 204 -1.18 7.61 9.86
C PRO A 204 -2.00 8.35 10.91
N VAL A 205 -3.14 7.78 11.30
CA VAL A 205 -4.07 8.37 12.29
C VAL A 205 -4.34 7.46 13.49
N GLY A 206 -3.96 6.18 13.41
CA GLY A 206 -4.10 5.24 14.51
C GLY A 206 -3.17 4.04 14.40
N HIS A 207 -2.63 3.59 15.52
CA HIS A 207 -1.77 2.43 15.60
C HIS A 207 -1.85 1.75 16.97
N SER A 208 -1.94 0.43 16.98
CA SER A 208 -1.73 -0.41 18.15
C SER A 208 -1.04 -1.72 17.79
N VAL A 209 -0.19 -2.24 18.68
CA VAL A 209 0.40 -3.59 18.62
C VAL A 209 -0.23 -4.57 19.63
N HIS A 210 -1.30 -4.14 20.30
CA HIS A 210 -1.99 -4.95 21.30
C HIS A 210 -3.47 -5.13 20.97
N LEU A 211 -4.06 -4.20 20.20
CA LEU A 211 -5.42 -4.35 19.71
C LEU A 211 -5.48 -5.33 18.53
N THR A 212 -6.52 -6.15 18.56
CA THR A 212 -6.85 -7.14 17.53
C THR A 212 -8.15 -6.80 16.83
N GLU A 213 -8.42 -7.45 15.71
CA GLU A 213 -9.61 -7.24 14.88
C GLU A 213 -10.89 -7.77 15.56
N ASN A 214 -11.50 -6.92 16.37
CA ASN A 214 -12.81 -7.17 16.95
C ASN A 214 -13.64 -5.87 16.99
N TYR A 215 -14.94 -6.04 17.13
CA TYR A 215 -15.90 -4.95 17.06
C TYR A 215 -15.62 -3.84 18.08
N GLU A 216 -15.36 -4.20 19.33
CA GLU A 216 -15.09 -3.22 20.40
C GLU A 216 -13.80 -2.42 20.15
N ASN A 217 -12.74 -3.07 19.68
CA ASN A 217 -11.48 -2.40 19.36
C ASN A 217 -11.63 -1.46 18.15
N MET A 218 -12.40 -1.86 17.14
CA MET A 218 -12.72 -0.97 16.01
C MET A 218 -13.53 0.24 16.48
N LYS A 219 -14.48 0.05 17.41
CA LYS A 219 -15.24 1.14 18.01
C LYS A 219 -14.35 2.09 18.81
N ILE A 220 -13.41 1.56 19.60
CA ILE A 220 -12.42 2.37 20.33
C ILE A 220 -11.58 3.19 19.35
N LEU A 221 -11.09 2.57 18.28
CA LEU A 221 -10.31 3.25 17.24
C LEU A 221 -11.10 4.39 16.59
N LEU A 222 -12.31 4.11 16.10
CA LEU A 222 -13.14 5.10 15.38
C LEU A 222 -13.54 6.28 16.28
N ASN A 223 -13.84 6.01 17.54
CA ASN A 223 -14.13 7.06 18.52
C ASN A 223 -12.90 7.92 18.81
N ALA A 224 -11.72 7.32 18.91
CA ALA A 224 -10.48 8.02 19.21
C ALA A 224 -10.10 9.01 18.10
N ILE A 225 -10.30 8.62 16.83
CA ILE A 225 -10.05 9.48 15.65
C ILE A 225 -11.25 10.35 15.27
N LYS A 226 -12.31 10.39 16.11
CA LYS A 226 -13.53 11.18 15.89
C LYS A 226 -14.17 10.92 14.52
N TYR A 227 -14.24 9.66 14.09
CA TYR A 227 -14.76 9.28 12.77
C TYR A 227 -16.14 9.89 12.46
N SER A 228 -17.01 10.03 13.46
CA SER A 228 -18.35 10.61 13.31
C SER A 228 -18.35 12.05 12.78
N GLU A 229 -17.29 12.82 13.01
CA GLU A 229 -17.16 14.20 12.55
C GLU A 229 -16.82 14.27 11.06
N TYR A 230 -15.97 13.35 10.58
CA TYR A 230 -15.41 13.41 9.22
C TYR A 230 -16.11 12.47 8.24
N GLN A 231 -16.61 11.33 8.72
CA GLN A 231 -17.33 10.32 7.92
C GLN A 231 -16.58 9.92 6.65
N TRP A 232 -15.25 9.76 6.76
CA TRP A 232 -14.41 9.32 5.65
C TRP A 232 -14.95 8.03 5.05
N GLU A 233 -14.72 7.87 3.76
CA GLU A 233 -15.02 6.62 3.09
C GLU A 233 -14.12 5.50 3.66
N ILE A 234 -14.71 4.36 4.03
CA ILE A 234 -13.96 3.25 4.61
C ILE A 234 -13.32 2.42 3.51
N CYS A 235 -12.04 2.11 3.69
CA CYS A 235 -11.27 1.21 2.87
C CYS A 235 -10.60 0.15 3.75
N GLY A 236 -10.60 -1.10 3.32
CA GLY A 236 -10.03 -2.19 4.11
C GLY A 236 -10.24 -3.55 3.45
N ASP A 237 -9.72 -4.59 4.09
CA ASP A 237 -10.03 -5.95 3.69
C ASP A 237 -11.51 -6.28 4.00
N LEU A 238 -12.04 -7.32 3.34
CA LEU A 238 -13.45 -7.72 3.51
C LEU A 238 -13.80 -8.00 4.97
N LYS A 239 -12.83 -8.48 5.76
CA LYS A 239 -13.05 -8.83 7.16
C LYS A 239 -13.17 -7.58 8.04
N VAL A 240 -12.31 -6.59 7.88
CA VAL A 240 -12.43 -5.30 8.59
C VAL A 240 -13.75 -4.64 8.24
N VAL A 241 -14.09 -4.53 6.95
CA VAL A 241 -15.37 -3.94 6.54
C VAL A 241 -16.56 -4.71 7.12
N GLY A 242 -16.49 -6.05 7.12
CA GLY A 242 -17.51 -6.89 7.74
C GLY A 242 -17.68 -6.60 9.24
N ILE A 243 -16.58 -6.46 9.99
CA ILE A 243 -16.61 -6.12 11.43
C ILE A 243 -17.22 -4.73 11.63
N LEU A 244 -16.83 -3.75 10.80
CA LEU A 244 -17.34 -2.38 10.88
C LEU A 244 -18.84 -2.29 10.58
N LEU A 245 -19.35 -3.17 9.71
CA LEU A 245 -20.79 -3.30 9.41
C LEU A 245 -21.53 -4.22 10.39
N GLY A 246 -20.87 -4.67 11.46
CA GLY A 246 -21.49 -5.49 12.50
C GLY A 246 -21.80 -6.93 12.08
N MET A 247 -21.15 -7.44 11.03
CA MET A 247 -21.36 -8.80 10.55
C MET A 247 -20.91 -9.84 11.58
N GLN A 248 -21.70 -10.90 11.72
CA GLN A 248 -21.38 -12.02 12.59
C GLN A 248 -20.17 -12.78 12.06
N LYS A 249 -19.22 -13.08 12.95
CA LYS A 249 -18.02 -13.87 12.65
C LYS A 249 -18.36 -15.35 12.42
N GLY A 250 -17.52 -16.03 11.62
CA GLY A 250 -17.61 -17.48 11.36
C GLY A 250 -18.37 -17.83 10.09
N PHE A 251 -18.73 -19.11 9.94
CA PHE A 251 -19.43 -19.63 8.77
C PHE A 251 -20.94 -19.38 8.88
N THR A 252 -21.35 -18.15 8.59
CA THR A 252 -22.74 -17.71 8.68
C THR A 252 -23.49 -17.88 7.37
N LYS A 253 -24.82 -17.97 7.44
CA LYS A 253 -25.68 -18.18 6.26
C LYS A 253 -25.54 -17.01 5.26
N TYR A 254 -25.60 -15.78 5.75
CA TYR A 254 -25.52 -14.57 4.93
C TYR A 254 -24.24 -13.80 5.27
N CYS A 255 -23.09 -14.34 4.89
CA CYS A 255 -21.78 -13.79 5.25
C CYS A 255 -21.35 -12.57 4.43
N CYS A 256 -22.03 -12.30 3.31
CA CYS A 256 -21.75 -11.14 2.47
C CYS A 256 -22.46 -9.89 3.01
N PHE A 257 -21.73 -8.77 3.10
CA PHE A 257 -22.28 -7.47 3.48
C PHE A 257 -22.84 -6.68 2.28
N LEU A 258 -22.64 -7.15 1.04
CA LEU A 258 -23.20 -6.51 -0.18
C LEU A 258 -24.54 -7.12 -0.57
N CYS A 259 -24.67 -8.44 -0.43
CA CYS A 259 -25.85 -9.17 -0.85
C CYS A 259 -26.20 -10.29 0.13
N LEU A 260 -27.39 -10.84 -0.01
CA LEU A 260 -27.91 -11.96 0.79
C LEU A 260 -27.49 -13.30 0.17
N TRP A 261 -26.20 -13.43 -0.14
CA TRP A 261 -25.61 -14.67 -0.62
C TRP A 261 -25.79 -15.78 0.43
N ASP A 262 -26.46 -16.86 0.06
CA ASP A 262 -26.76 -17.99 0.95
C ASP A 262 -25.64 -19.03 0.89
N SER A 263 -24.74 -19.00 1.87
CA SER A 263 -23.62 -19.93 1.97
C SER A 263 -24.02 -21.39 2.12
N ARG A 264 -25.30 -21.66 2.43
CA ARG A 264 -25.83 -23.03 2.59
C ARG A 264 -26.50 -23.55 1.32
N ALA A 265 -26.75 -22.69 0.33
CA ALA A 265 -27.38 -23.07 -0.93
C ALA A 265 -26.37 -23.66 -1.93
N THR A 266 -25.69 -24.75 -1.56
CA THR A 266 -24.58 -25.35 -2.32
C THR A 266 -24.92 -25.71 -3.77
N LYS A 267 -26.19 -26.01 -4.05
CA LYS A 267 -26.67 -26.29 -5.42
C LYS A 267 -26.82 -25.03 -6.28
N GLU A 268 -27.01 -23.86 -5.65
CA GLU A 268 -27.26 -22.59 -6.33
C GLU A 268 -25.98 -21.76 -6.50
N HIS A 269 -24.90 -22.04 -5.76
CA HIS A 269 -23.68 -21.23 -5.71
C HIS A 269 -23.08 -20.92 -7.09
N TYR A 270 -23.10 -21.88 -8.01
CA TYR A 270 -22.52 -21.75 -9.36
C TYR A 270 -23.58 -21.57 -10.46
N VAL A 271 -24.86 -21.46 -10.09
CA VAL A 271 -25.97 -21.32 -11.03
C VAL A 271 -26.60 -19.93 -10.92
N LYS A 272 -26.66 -19.41 -9.69
CA LYS A 272 -27.27 -18.13 -9.37
C LYS A 272 -26.21 -17.04 -9.25
N THR A 273 -26.19 -16.16 -10.23
CA THR A 273 -25.33 -14.98 -10.29
C THR A 273 -25.88 -13.83 -9.44
N ASP A 274 -27.20 -13.67 -9.41
CA ASP A 274 -27.85 -12.52 -8.79
C ASP A 274 -28.47 -12.89 -7.44
N TRP A 275 -27.84 -12.39 -6.38
CA TRP A 275 -28.33 -12.49 -5.01
C TRP A 275 -28.97 -11.18 -4.58
N PRO A 276 -30.08 -11.20 -3.80
CA PRO A 276 -30.74 -9.97 -3.36
C PRO A 276 -29.75 -9.05 -2.65
N VAL A 277 -29.81 -7.75 -2.95
CA VAL A 277 -28.93 -6.75 -2.32
C VAL A 277 -29.23 -6.68 -0.82
N ARG A 278 -28.20 -6.47 0.00
CA ARG A 278 -28.35 -6.23 1.43
C ARG A 278 -28.59 -4.74 1.67
N GLU A 279 -29.84 -4.39 1.94
CA GLU A 279 -30.24 -3.00 2.21
C GLU A 279 -30.14 -2.63 3.69
N HIS A 280 -30.30 -3.59 4.60
CA HIS A 280 -30.41 -3.35 6.04
C HIS A 280 -29.37 -4.10 6.86
N PHE A 281 -28.91 -3.44 7.92
CA PHE A 281 -27.91 -3.92 8.87
C PHE A 281 -28.45 -3.98 10.30
N LEU A 282 -29.63 -4.59 10.48
CA LEU A 282 -30.27 -4.73 11.79
C LEU A 282 -29.67 -5.90 12.58
N PRO A 283 -29.21 -5.69 13.84
CA PRO A 283 -28.71 -6.76 14.69
C PRO A 283 -29.73 -7.89 14.89
N GLY A 284 -29.27 -9.13 14.83
CA GLY A 284 -30.10 -10.34 14.96
C GLY A 284 -30.69 -10.85 13.65
N GLU A 285 -30.66 -10.04 12.58
CA GLU A 285 -31.14 -10.44 11.26
C GLU A 285 -30.01 -10.79 10.32
N LYS A 286 -30.25 -11.74 9.40
CA LYS A 286 -29.42 -12.00 8.21
C LYS A 286 -27.90 -11.98 8.50
N SER A 287 -27.51 -12.61 9.61
CA SER A 287 -26.12 -12.75 10.08
C SER A 287 -25.42 -11.45 10.53
N ILE A 288 -26.17 -10.47 11.00
CA ILE A 288 -25.65 -9.25 11.64
C ILE A 288 -25.72 -9.44 13.16
N SER A 289 -24.62 -9.21 13.88
CA SER A 289 -24.53 -9.36 15.33
C SER A 289 -24.44 -8.04 16.09
N HIS A 290 -23.99 -6.97 15.43
CA HIS A 290 -23.83 -5.65 16.03
C HIS A 290 -24.37 -4.56 15.11
N GLU A 291 -24.62 -3.38 15.67
CA GLU A 291 -24.93 -2.20 14.87
C GLU A 291 -23.71 -1.79 14.03
N PRO A 292 -23.90 -1.23 12.83
CA PRO A 292 -22.79 -0.69 12.05
C PRO A 292 -22.08 0.45 12.81
N LEU A 293 -20.75 0.39 12.86
CA LEU A 293 -19.91 1.47 13.39
C LEU A 293 -19.69 2.60 12.37
N VAL A 294 -19.97 2.31 11.10
CA VAL A 294 -19.76 3.21 9.96
C VAL A 294 -21.00 3.22 9.08
N LEU A 295 -21.19 4.29 8.31
CA LEU A 295 -22.33 4.41 7.40
C LEU A 295 -22.19 3.37 6.28
N PRO A 296 -23.20 2.50 6.03
CA PRO A 296 -23.13 1.49 4.97
C PRO A 296 -23.02 2.05 3.54
N GLU A 297 -23.20 3.35 3.36
CA GLU A 297 -23.05 4.06 2.09
C GLU A 297 -21.63 4.61 1.88
N LYS A 298 -20.86 4.80 2.97
CA LYS A 298 -19.51 5.38 2.96
C LYS A 298 -18.43 4.30 2.95
N LYS A 299 -18.48 3.41 1.96
CA LYS A 299 -17.53 2.29 1.85
C LYS A 299 -17.00 2.18 0.42
N SER A 300 -15.67 2.20 0.32
CA SER A 300 -14.92 2.01 -0.92
C SER A 300 -14.34 0.61 -0.92
N TYR A 301 -14.65 -0.15 -1.95
CA TYR A 301 -13.98 -1.42 -2.19
C TYR A 301 -12.94 -1.22 -3.28
N TYR A 302 -11.74 -1.72 -3.05
CA TYR A 302 -10.89 -2.02 -4.19
C TYR A 302 -11.63 -3.06 -5.05
N HIS A 303 -12.04 -2.63 -6.24
CA HIS A 303 -12.58 -3.52 -7.28
C HIS A 303 -11.58 -4.65 -7.65
N LEU A 304 -10.33 -4.56 -7.18
CA LEU A 304 -9.27 -5.55 -7.34
C LEU A 304 -9.47 -6.84 -6.54
N PHE A 305 -10.31 -6.88 -5.48
CA PHE A 305 -10.50 -8.11 -4.69
C PHE A 305 -11.87 -8.79 -4.86
N ILE A 306 -12.87 -8.10 -5.44
CA ILE A 306 -14.19 -8.72 -5.67
C ILE A 306 -14.16 -9.68 -6.87
N SER A 307 -13.22 -9.51 -7.80
CA SER A 307 -13.01 -10.43 -8.93
C SER A 307 -12.50 -11.82 -8.54
N SER A 308 -12.21 -12.09 -7.26
CA SER A 308 -11.74 -13.40 -6.78
C SER A 308 -12.72 -14.09 -5.81
N LEU A 309 -13.91 -13.52 -5.60
CA LEU A 309 -15.00 -14.15 -4.84
C LEU A 309 -16.27 -14.37 -5.69
N VAL A 310 -16.21 -13.99 -6.97
CA VAL A 310 -17.14 -14.42 -8.02
C VAL A 310 -16.29 -14.98 -9.16
N LEU A 311 -15.77 -16.19 -8.98
CA LEU A 311 -15.35 -17.16 -9.99
C LEU A 311 -15.13 -18.52 -9.30
#